data_AF-A0A7J4JM58-F1
#
_entry.id   AF-A0A7J4JM58-F1
#
_cell.length_a   1.000
_cell.length_b   1.000
_cell.length_c   1.000
_cell.angle_alpha   90.00
_cell.angle_beta   90.00
_cell.angle_gamma   90.00
#
_symmetry.space_group_name_H-M   'P 1'
#
loop_
_entity.id
_entity.type
_entity.pdbx_description
1 polymer ?
#
loop_
_entity_poly.entity_id
_entity_poly.type
_entity_poly.pdbx_seq_one_letter_code
_entity_poly.pdbx_strand_id
1 'polypeptide(L)'
;MEERFRETAMRRYGFSKGAIKKATEEAAECWLNTTRRDKSHKKKAKGVVKSMRGLLKDVKGKTSVELKHEATKIWAANVLKKSLKQEKV
;
A
#
# COMPACT_ATOMS: atom_id res chain seq x y z
N MET A 1 -15.85 26.91 6.89
CA MET A 1 -14.48 26.42 6.60
C MET A 1 -13.53 27.59 6.38
N GLU A 2 -13.86 28.49 5.45
CA GLU A 2 -13.08 29.70 5.17
C GLU A 2 -12.92 30.62 6.40
N GLU A 3 -13.99 30.87 7.15
CA GLU A 3 -13.96 31.71 8.35
C GLU A 3 -13.00 31.16 9.43
N ARG A 4 -13.11 29.86 9.73
CA ARG A 4 -12.19 29.17 10.66
C ARG A 4 -10.74 29.20 10.16
N PHE A 5 -10.52 29.07 8.86
CA PHE A 5 -9.18 29.17 8.27
C PHE A 5 -8.61 30.57 8.43
N ARG A 6 -9.40 31.61 8.11
CA ARG A 6 -9.02 33.03 8.31
C ARG A 6 -8.70 33.32 9.76
N GLU A 7 -9.58 32.93 10.68
CA GLU A 7 -9.40 33.18 12.11
C GLU A 7 -8.12 32.49 12.63
N THR A 8 -7.90 31.23 12.25
CA THR A 8 -6.69 30.48 12.62
C THR A 8 -5.44 31.09 12.01
N ALA A 9 -5.50 31.51 10.75
CA ALA A 9 -4.40 32.18 10.06
C ALA A 9 -4.04 33.52 10.74
N MET A 10 -5.04 34.33 11.10
CA MET A 10 -4.82 35.60 11.78
C MET A 10 -4.31 35.40 13.22
N ARG A 11 -4.81 34.39 13.95
CA ARG A 11 -4.28 34.03 15.28
C ARG A 11 -2.82 33.58 15.21
N ARG A 12 -2.41 32.89 14.15
CA ARG A 12 -1.06 32.32 14.00
C ARG A 12 -0.04 33.29 13.41
N TYR A 13 -0.42 34.11 12.42
CA TYR A 13 0.49 35.01 11.70
C TYR A 13 0.20 36.50 11.96
N GLY A 14 -0.74 36.81 12.86
CA GLY A 14 -1.17 38.16 13.20
C GLY A 14 -2.34 38.67 12.35
N PHE A 15 -2.97 39.77 12.75
CA PHE A 15 -4.14 40.35 12.07
C PHE A 15 -3.78 41.28 10.90
N SER A 16 -2.59 41.09 10.30
CA SER A 16 -2.11 41.93 9.20
C SER A 16 -2.63 41.45 7.84
N LYS A 17 -2.60 42.35 6.85
CA LYS A 17 -3.06 42.09 5.47
C LYS A 17 -2.34 40.92 4.77
N GLY A 18 -1.21 40.45 5.32
CA GLY A 18 -0.42 39.33 4.79
C GLY A 18 -0.67 37.97 5.45
N ALA A 19 -1.38 37.91 6.57
CA ALA A 19 -1.48 36.68 7.37
C ALA A 19 -2.21 35.54 6.65
N ILE A 20 -3.30 35.87 5.95
CA ILE A 20 -4.05 34.89 5.15
C ILE A 20 -3.20 34.38 4.00
N LYS A 21 -2.50 35.29 3.30
CA LYS A 21 -1.61 34.93 2.19
C LYS A 21 -0.53 33.95 2.64
N LYS A 22 0.13 34.24 3.76
CA LYS A 22 1.17 33.38 4.33
C LYS A 22 0.61 32.00 4.74
N ALA A 23 -0.56 31.96 5.35
CA ALA A 23 -1.23 30.70 5.69
C ALA A 23 -1.60 29.87 4.45
N THR A 24 -2.04 30.52 3.37
CA THR A 24 -2.36 29.82 2.11
C THR A 24 -1.12 29.26 1.42
N GLU A 25 -0.01 30.00 1.41
CA GLU A 25 1.27 29.53 0.87
C GLU A 25 1.77 28.30 1.64
N GLU A 26 1.75 28.35 2.98
CA GLU A 26 2.18 27.22 3.83
C GLU A 26 1.25 26.01 3.67
N ALA A 27 -0.06 26.22 3.55
CA ALA A 27 -1.02 25.14 3.32
C ALA A 27 -0.80 24.46 1.96
N ALA A 28 -0.55 25.24 0.90
CA ALA A 28 -0.26 24.73 -0.43
C ALA A 28 1.05 23.94 -0.45
N GLU A 29 2.11 24.47 0.18
CA GLU A 29 3.39 23.78 0.30
C GLU A 29 3.26 22.47 1.08
N CYS A 30 2.54 22.49 2.21
CA CYS A 30 2.28 21.29 3.01
C CYS A 30 1.51 20.24 2.21
N TRP A 31 0.47 20.64 1.48
CA TRP A 31 -0.31 19.73 0.63
C TRP A 31 0.54 19.13 -0.50
N LEU A 32 1.35 19.94 -1.18
CA LEU A 32 2.25 19.46 -2.23
C LEU A 32 3.28 18.46 -1.68
N ASN A 33 3.86 18.75 -0.51
CA ASN A 33 4.84 17.86 0.13
C ASN A 33 4.21 16.54 0.59
N THR A 34 3.01 16.59 1.16
CA THR A 34 2.27 15.39 1.60
C THR A 34 1.85 14.54 0.41
N THR A 35 1.33 15.17 -0.65
CA THR A 35 0.95 14.50 -1.91
C THR A 35 2.17 13.91 -2.62
N ARG A 36 3.34 14.57 -2.56
CA ARG A 36 4.59 14.06 -3.12
C ARG A 36 5.11 12.85 -2.34
N ARG A 37 4.96 12.82 -1.00
CA ARG A 37 5.19 11.62 -0.19
C ARG A 37 4.23 10.50 -0.56
N ASP A 38 2.98 10.79 -0.89
CA ASP A 38 2.03 9.77 -1.38
C ASP A 38 2.38 9.18 -2.75
N LYS A 39 3.08 9.93 -3.61
CA LYS A 39 3.65 9.34 -4.83
C LYS A 39 4.66 8.22 -4.52
N SER A 40 5.33 8.26 -3.36
CA SER A 40 6.16 7.14 -2.86
C SER A 40 5.32 5.91 -2.55
N HIS A 41 4.16 6.08 -1.89
CA HIS A 41 3.20 4.98 -1.68
C HIS A 41 2.70 4.39 -3.00
N LYS A 42 2.42 5.23 -4.00
CA LYS A 42 2.03 4.76 -5.34
C LYS A 42 3.15 3.95 -6.02
N LYS A 43 4.42 4.33 -5.83
CA LYS A 43 5.58 3.60 -6.36
C LYS A 43 5.80 2.27 -5.64
N LYS A 44 5.65 2.24 -4.31
CA LYS A 44 5.65 1.00 -3.50
C LYS A 44 4.52 0.06 -3.90
N ALA A 45 3.30 0.56 -4.04
CA ALA A 45 2.13 -0.22 -4.46
C ALA A 45 2.32 -0.83 -5.86
N LYS A 46 2.88 -0.07 -6.82
CA LYS A 46 3.23 -0.60 -8.14
C LYS A 46 4.25 -1.75 -8.07
N GLY A 47 5.22 -1.66 -7.16
CA GLY A 47 6.18 -2.74 -6.89
C GLY A 47 5.50 -4.01 -6.39
N VAL A 48 4.64 -3.89 -5.37
CA VAL A 48 3.88 -5.02 -4.79
C VAL A 48 3.01 -5.72 -5.84
N VAL A 49 2.26 -4.95 -6.63
CA VAL A 49 1.40 -5.51 -7.68
C VAL A 49 2.23 -6.23 -8.75
N LYS A 50 3.39 -5.70 -9.13
CA LYS A 50 4.31 -6.36 -10.07
C LYS A 50 4.86 -7.67 -9.48
N SER A 51 5.24 -7.67 -8.21
CA SER A 51 5.72 -8.86 -7.51
C SER A 51 4.65 -9.94 -7.39
N MET A 52 3.41 -9.58 -7.02
CA MET A 52 2.28 -10.53 -6.98
C MET A 52 1.99 -11.12 -8.36
N ARG A 53 2.04 -10.31 -9.42
CA ARG A 53 1.90 -10.81 -10.80
C ARG A 53 3.02 -11.78 -11.19
N GLY A 54 4.25 -11.52 -10.74
CA GLY A 54 5.38 -12.43 -10.94
C GLY A 54 5.19 -13.76 -10.20
N LEU A 55 4.81 -13.70 -8.92
CA LEU A 55 4.57 -14.87 -8.07
C LEU A 55 3.46 -15.77 -8.63
N LEU A 56 2.40 -15.16 -9.19
CA LEU A 56 1.26 -15.89 -9.73
C LEU A 56 1.40 -16.24 -11.22
N LYS A 57 2.58 -16.02 -11.82
CA LYS A 57 2.79 -16.23 -13.26
C LYS A 57 2.57 -17.70 -13.67
N ASP A 58 3.02 -18.64 -12.84
CA ASP A 58 3.01 -20.08 -13.13
C ASP A 58 1.63 -20.72 -12.97
N VAL A 59 0.70 -20.01 -12.32
CA VAL A 59 -0.70 -20.43 -12.11
C VAL A 59 -1.67 -19.65 -12.99
N LYS A 60 -1.16 -18.73 -13.82
CA LYS A 60 -1.98 -17.89 -14.69
C LYS A 60 -2.70 -18.75 -15.73
N GLY A 61 -4.01 -18.59 -15.85
CA GLY A 61 -4.84 -19.32 -16.81
C GLY A 61 -5.41 -20.63 -16.29
N LYS A 62 -5.06 -21.06 -15.08
CA LYS A 62 -5.68 -22.19 -14.41
C LYS A 62 -7.00 -21.77 -13.75
N THR A 63 -7.96 -22.67 -13.77
CA THR A 63 -9.24 -22.51 -13.07
C THR A 63 -9.06 -22.77 -11.56
N SER A 64 -10.00 -22.27 -10.77
CA SER A 64 -10.02 -22.50 -9.31
C SER A 64 -10.03 -24.00 -8.95
N VAL A 65 -10.71 -24.82 -9.76
CA VAL A 65 -10.82 -26.27 -9.54
C VAL A 65 -9.50 -26.98 -9.82
N GLU A 66 -8.80 -26.63 -10.91
CA GLU A 66 -7.47 -27.18 -11.23
C GLU A 66 -6.45 -26.84 -10.14
N LEU A 67 -6.44 -25.59 -9.68
CA LEU A 67 -5.57 -25.15 -8.58
C LEU A 67 -5.86 -25.90 -7.28
N LYS A 68 -7.13 -26.16 -6.98
CA LYS A 68 -7.52 -26.96 -5.81
C LYS A 68 -6.96 -28.37 -5.90
N HIS A 69 -7.10 -29.04 -7.05
CA HIS A 69 -6.55 -30.38 -7.24
C HIS A 69 -5.02 -30.43 -7.12
N GLU A 70 -4.32 -29.46 -7.70
CA GLU A 70 -2.86 -29.35 -7.56
C GLU A 70 -2.44 -29.14 -6.10
N ALA A 71 -3.11 -28.25 -5.37
CA ALA A 71 -2.85 -28.01 -3.95
C ALA A 71 -3.06 -29.29 -3.12
N THR A 72 -4.13 -30.06 -3.38
CA THR A 72 -4.38 -31.32 -2.70
C THR A 72 -3.27 -32.35 -2.97
N LYS A 73 -2.80 -32.46 -4.21
CA LYS A 73 -1.68 -33.37 -4.57
C LYS A 73 -0.40 -32.99 -3.84
N ILE A 74 -0.05 -31.71 -3.81
CA ILE A 74 1.14 -31.20 -3.11
C ILE A 74 1.04 -31.50 -1.62
N TRP A 75 -0.13 -31.27 -1.02
CA TRP A 75 -0.35 -31.56 0.39
C TRP A 75 -0.19 -33.05 0.71
N ALA A 76 -0.82 -33.94 -0.06
CA ALA A 76 -0.69 -35.38 0.12
C ALA A 76 0.77 -35.85 -0.01
N ALA A 77 1.50 -35.35 -1.01
CA ALA A 77 2.92 -35.66 -1.19
C ALA A 77 3.78 -35.20 0.02
N ASN A 78 3.49 -34.03 0.57
CA ASN A 78 4.20 -33.51 1.75
C ASN A 78 3.89 -34.33 3.01
N VAL A 79 2.65 -34.78 3.20
CA VAL A 79 2.26 -35.66 4.31
C VAL A 79 3.01 -36.98 4.23
N LEU A 80 3.03 -37.62 3.06
CA LEU A 80 3.77 -38.88 2.84
C LEU A 80 5.28 -38.71 3.04
N LYS A 81 5.85 -37.60 2.57
CA LYS A 81 7.27 -37.29 2.79
C LYS A 81 7.59 -37.12 4.27
N LYS A 82 6.66 -36.54 5.04
CA LYS A 82 6.81 -36.35 6.49
C LYS A 82 6.74 -37.68 7.24
N SER A 83 5.80 -38.57 6.89
CA SER A 83 5.69 -39.90 7.52
C SER A 83 6.90 -40.78 7.23
N LEU A 84 7.38 -40.82 5.99
CA LEU A 84 8.58 -41.58 5.60
C LEU A 84 9.87 -41.07 6.27
N LYS A 85 9.90 -39.80 6.67
CA LYS A 85 11.04 -39.21 7.39
C LYS A 85 11.00 -39.50 8.89
N GLN A 86 9.83 -39.80 9.45
CA GLN A 86 9.65 -40.22 10.84
C GLN A 86 9.94 -41.71 11.04
N GLU A 87 9.77 -42.53 10.00
CA GLU A 87 10.00 -43.98 10.04
C GLU A 87 11.48 -44.37 9.81
N LYS A 88 12.32 -43.41 9.39
CA LYS A 88 13.77 -43.58 9.19
C LYS A 88 14.64 -43.08 10.36
N VAL A 89 14.03 -42.69 11.48
CA VAL A 89 14.68 -42.26 12.74
C VAL A 89 14.36 -43.30 13.80
#